data_AF-X1GVT4-F1
#
_entry.id   AF-X1GVT4-F1
#
_cell.length_a   1.000
_cell.length_b   1.000
_cell.length_c   1.000
_cell.angle_alpha   90.00
_cell.angle_beta   90.00
_cell.angle_gamma   90.00
#
_symmetry.space_group_name_H-M   'P 1'
#
loop_
_entity.id
_entity.type
_entity.pdbx_description
1 polymer ?
#
loop_
_entity_poly.entity_id
_entity_poly.type
_entity_poly.pdbx_seq_one_letter_code
_entity_poly.pdbx_strand_id
1 'polypeptide(L)' 'MPHYAMVSFMRVPYSVALERSEIQQGILRRATANTASIEQVDWAAVDADVAAHLTPLSDTE' A
#
# COMPACT_ATOMS: atom_id res chain seq x y z
N MET A 1 -3.09 2.98 3.02
CA MET A 1 -2.98 3.11 4.50
C MET A 1 -1.70 2.46 4.97
N PRO A 2 -0.78 3.19 5.62
CA PRO A 2 0.49 2.62 6.11
C PRO A 2 0.27 1.56 7.19
N HIS A 3 1.19 0.60 7.29
CA HIS A 3 1.15 -0.47 8.31
C HIS A 3 0.99 0.08 9.74
N TYR A 4 1.80 1.07 10.12
CA TYR A 4 1.73 1.69 11.44
C TYR A 4 0.33 2.23 11.77
N ALA A 5 -0.34 2.86 10.80
CA ALA A 5 -1.68 3.38 11.01
C ALA A 5 -2.73 2.25 11.18
N MET A 6 -2.62 1.17 10.39
CA MET A 6 -3.52 0.01 10.49
C MET A 6 -3.40 -0.69 11.85
N VAL A 7 -2.20 -0.74 12.42
CA VAL A 7 -1.92 -1.42 13.70
C VAL A 7 -2.23 -0.54 14.91
N SER A 8 -1.91 0.75 14.85
CA SER A 8 -1.99 1.64 16.01
C SER A 8 -3.31 2.37 16.15
N PHE A 9 -4.02 2.63 15.05
CA PHE A 9 -5.20 3.50 15.05
C PHE A 9 -6.45 2.85 14.47
N MET A 10 -6.35 1.61 14.00
CA MET A 10 -7.49 0.85 13.46
C MET A 10 -7.62 -0.50 14.15
N ARG A 11 -8.80 -1.11 14.05
CA ARG A 11 -9.05 -2.48 14.53
C ARG A 11 -8.87 -3.54 13.45
N VAL A 12 -7.93 -3.32 12.53
CA VAL A 12 -7.61 -4.29 11.47
C VAL A 12 -6.88 -5.49 12.10
N PRO A 13 -7.24 -6.74 11.81
CA PRO A 13 -6.49 -7.90 12.31
C PRO A 13 -5.01 -7.81 11.92
N TYR A 14 -4.10 -8.14 12.85
CA TYR A 14 -2.66 -8.00 12.58
C TYR A 14 -2.17 -8.81 11.38
N SER A 15 -2.73 -10.00 11.14
CA SER A 15 -2.46 -10.81 9.95
C SER A 15 -2.81 -10.06 8.67
N VAL A 16 -3.96 -9.38 8.65
CA VAL A 16 -4.41 -8.57 7.51
C VAL A 16 -3.55 -7.33 7.33
N ALA A 17 -3.16 -6.67 8.43
CA ALA A 17 -2.25 -5.53 8.37
C ALA A 17 -0.89 -5.92 7.76
N LEU A 18 -0.36 -7.09 8.14
CA LEU A 18 0.88 -7.65 7.61
C LEU A 18 0.77 -7.95 6.11
N GLU A 19 -0.22 -8.74 5.70
CA GLU A 19 -0.44 -9.10 4.29
C GLU A 19 -0.56 -7.86 3.40
N ARG A 20 -1.36 -6.87 3.83
CA ARG A 20 -1.49 -5.60 3.10
C ARG A 20 -0.18 -4.84 3.00
N SER A 21 0.66 -4.89 4.03
CA SER A 21 1.95 -4.21 4.03
C SER A 21 2.96 -4.85 3.08
N GLU A 22 2.93 -6.18 2.92
CA GLU A 22 3.78 -6.90 1.96
C GLU A 22 3.43 -6.50 0.53
N ILE A 23 2.13 -6.41 0.21
CA ILE A 23 1.63 -5.93 -1.08
C ILE A 23 2.10 -4.49 -1.32
N GLN A 24 1.90 -3.59 -0.34
CA GLN A 24 2.32 -2.18 -0.44
C GLN A 24 3.83 -2.06 -0.67
N GLN A 25 4.66 -2.83 0.05
CA GLN A 25 6.11 -2.85 -0.16
C GLN A 25 6.46 -3.31 -1.57
N GLY A 26 5.77 -4.31 -2.10
CA GLY A 26 5.95 -4.77 -3.48
C GLY A 26 5.66 -3.67 -4.51
N ILE A 27 4.54 -2.96 -4.36
CA ILE A 27 4.18 -1.83 -5.23
C ILE A 27 5.25 -0.74 -5.18
N LEU A 28 5.63 -0.30 -3.97
CA LEU A 28 6.64 0.74 -3.79
C LEU A 28 7.98 0.35 -4.42
N ARG A 29 8.47 -0.87 -4.17
CA ARG A 29 9.74 -1.36 -4.74
C ARG A 29 9.75 -1.34 -6.26
N ARG A 30 8.64 -1.72 -6.91
CA ARG A 30 8.52 -1.69 -8.37
C ARG A 30 8.45 -0.26 -8.89
N ALA A 31 7.62 0.58 -8.25
CA ALA A 31 7.41 1.97 -8.64
C ALA A 31 8.67 2.84 -8.54
N THR A 32 9.55 2.53 -7.58
CA THR A 32 10.79 3.28 -7.35
C THR A 32 12.02 2.58 -7.94
N ALA A 33 11.86 1.48 -8.67
CA ALA A 33 12.99 0.77 -9.27
C ALA A 33 13.63 1.64 -10.36
N ASN A 34 14.94 1.86 -10.27
CA ASN A 34 15.71 2.70 -11.20
C ASN A 34 15.26 4.17 -11.27
N THR A 35 14.54 4.64 -10.25
CA THR A 35 14.07 6.01 -10.14
C THR A 35 15.00 6.82 -9.24
N ALA A 36 15.46 7.98 -9.72
CA ALA A 36 16.35 8.88 -8.97
C ALA A 36 15.60 10.01 -8.26
N SER A 37 14.37 10.30 -8.68
CA SER A 37 13.53 11.33 -8.07
C SER A 37 12.04 10.99 -8.24
N ILE A 38 11.21 11.54 -7.36
CA ILE A 38 9.79 11.22 -7.28
C ILE A 38 9.00 11.63 -8.53
N GLU A 39 9.50 12.61 -9.29
CA GLU A 39 8.92 13.10 -10.54
C GLU A 39 9.01 12.07 -11.68
N GLN A 40 9.87 11.06 -11.56
CA GLN A 40 10.02 10.00 -12.56
C GLN A 40 9.06 8.81 -12.32
N VAL A 41 8.34 8.80 -11.20
CA VAL A 41 7.38 7.75 -10.88
C VAL A 41 6.15 7.88 -11.78
N ASP A 42 5.78 6.78 -12.44
CA ASP A 42 4.50 6.68 -13.13
C ASP A 42 3.37 6.48 -12.12
N TRP A 43 2.78 7.60 -11.68
CA TRP A 43 1.70 7.58 -10.70
C TRP A 43 0.44 6.88 -11.20
N ALA A 44 0.15 6.94 -12.50
CA ALA A 44 -1.02 6.26 -13.05
C ALA A 44 -0.87 4.74 -12.96
N ALA A 45 0.33 4.23 -13.21
CA ALA A 45 0.64 2.81 -13.00
C ALA A 45 0.58 2.42 -11.52
N VAL A 46 1.09 3.26 -10.61
CA VAL A 46 1.02 3.01 -9.16
C VAL A 46 -0.43 2.97 -8.67
N ASP A 47 -1.27 3.91 -9.11
CA ASP A 47 -2.69 3.95 -8.75
C ASP A 47 -3.44 2.71 -9.27
N ALA A 48 -3.12 2.26 -10.49
CA ALA A 48 -3.67 1.03 -11.04
C ALA A 48 -3.26 -0.21 -10.23
N ASP A 49 -1.99 -0.33 -9.85
CA ASP A 49 -1.48 -1.41 -8.99
C ASP A 49 -2.18 -1.42 -7.62
N VAL A 50 -2.37 -0.25 -7.02
CA VAL A 50 -3.09 -0.11 -5.74
C VAL A 50 -4.53 -0.56 -5.89
N ALA A 51 -5.25 -0.09 -6.91
CA ALA A 51 -6.65 -0.45 -7.14
C ALA A 51 -6.82 -1.95 -7.45
N ALA A 52 -5.87 -2.56 -8.15
CA ALA A 52 -5.90 -3.98 -8.50
C ALA A 52 -5.64 -4.91 -7.30
N HIS A 53 -4.80 -4.50 -6.36
CA HIS A 53 -4.31 -5.40 -5.30
C HIS A 53 -4.77 -5.06 -3.89
N LEU A 54 -5.24 -3.83 -3.63
CA LEU A 54 -5.64 -3.38 -2.30
C LEU A 54 -7.09 -2.95 -2.30
N THR A 55 -7.96 -3.85 -1.83
CA THR A 55 -9.36 -3.50 -1.55
C THR A 55 -9.44 -2.38 -0.50
N PRO A 56 -10.36 -1.41 -0.65
CA PRO A 56 -10.63 -0.40 0.36
C PRO A 56 -10.90 -1.02 1.73
N LEU A 57 -10.36 -0.41 2.78
CA LEU A 57 -10.72 -0.79 4.15
C LEU A 57 -12.09 -0.22 4.44
N SER A 58 -13.04 -1.08 4.80
CA SER A 58 -14.31 -0.65 5.39
C SER A 58 -14.08 -0.31 6.86
N ASP A 59 -14.69 0.76 7.34
CA ASP A 59 -14.80 0.94 8.79
C ASP A 59 -15.58 -0.25 9.35
N THR A 60 -14.91 -1.07 10.14
CA THR A 60 -15.56 -2.15 10.87
C THR A 60 -16.25 -1.50 12.06
N GLU A 61 -17.59 -1.49 12.07
CA GLU A 61 -18.43 -1.04 13.19
C GLU A 61 -17.88 -1.48 14.56
#